data_AF-A0A8K0CH04-F1
#
_entry.id   AF-A0A8K0CH04-F1
#
_cell.length_a   1.000
_cell.length_b   1.000
_cell.length_c   1.000
_cell.angle_alpha   90.00
_cell.angle_beta   90.00
_cell.angle_gamma   90.00
#
_symmetry.space_group_name_H-M   'P 1'
#
loop_
_entity.id
_entity.type
_entity.pdbx_description
1 polymer ?
#
loop_
_entity_poly.entity_id
_entity_poly.type
_entity_poly.pdbx_seq_one_letter_code
_entity_poly.pdbx_strand_id
1 'polypeptide(L)'
;MKTVEILQQWTDTEIGNINLNWLEYLNNVFSKSGIKVTKDTTVMITDLSVFYGVLNLIKQTSPFLLKNFVMTRIFTYTAPDSNNALRDAYDQYEDDMGYTKYSRYDYCTRKVLDYPGKIGLTLALTYEYQKYHFNKNKLEGAIEMIGDLTEAFIGILKECDWLDEQTRTKAIDKVDNMITLLGYPDFIENPKLLDRYYENIRICTWDHFGNSQRLRAFGLASNLALLGKPRNREIWQLSPLEANAYYNAQNNRILFPISMLNPIFYTAKISALDYGRIGSIIGHEITHGFDNQGMYYDANGSFTPGWWSPQTRNEYNKRKDCFVDQYGKYLIPEINEYVSMVLPM
;
A
#
# COMPACT_ATOMS: atom_id res chain seq x y z
N MET A 1 5.34 16.16 13.65
CA MET A 1 3.97 15.95 14.15
C MET A 1 3.47 17.25 14.78
N LYS A 2 2.24 17.67 14.46
CA LYS A 2 1.58 18.87 15.02
C LYS A 2 0.22 18.43 15.57
N THR A 3 -0.36 19.13 16.55
CA THR A 3 -1.78 18.92 16.87
C THR A 3 -2.67 19.62 15.84
N VAL A 4 -3.95 19.27 15.74
CA VAL A 4 -4.92 19.99 14.89
C VAL A 4 -4.97 21.48 15.24
N GLU A 5 -4.85 21.83 16.52
CA GLU A 5 -4.79 23.24 16.96
C GLU A 5 -3.52 23.94 16.46
N ILE A 6 -2.35 23.31 16.60
CA ILE A 6 -1.08 23.85 16.07
C ILE A 6 -1.14 23.97 14.54
N LEU A 7 -1.79 23.03 13.86
CA LEU A 7 -1.99 23.09 12.41
C LEU A 7 -2.86 24.28 12.01
N GLN A 8 -3.95 24.55 12.74
CA GLN A 8 -4.80 25.71 12.50
C GLN A 8 -4.02 27.01 12.72
N GLN A 9 -3.34 27.15 13.86
CA GLN A 9 -2.53 28.35 14.16
C GLN A 9 -1.45 28.59 13.09
N TRP A 10 -0.77 27.51 12.66
CA TRP A 10 0.23 27.60 11.59
C TRP A 10 -0.40 28.04 10.27
N THR A 11 -1.58 27.50 9.92
CA THR A 11 -2.30 27.89 8.68
C THR A 11 -2.70 29.36 8.74
N ASP A 12 -3.26 29.81 9.86
CA ASP A 12 -3.70 31.20 10.04
C ASP A 12 -2.52 32.18 9.99
N THR A 13 -1.35 31.78 10.50
CA THR A 13 -0.13 32.60 10.51
C THR A 13 0.55 32.65 9.15
N GLU A 14 0.79 31.49 8.52
CA GLU A 14 1.62 31.38 7.32
C GLU A 14 0.85 31.60 6.02
N ILE A 15 -0.44 31.23 6.01
CA ILE A 15 -1.31 31.34 4.84
C ILE A 15 -2.31 32.47 5.02
N GLY A 16 -2.80 32.72 6.24
CA GLY A 16 -3.89 33.65 6.50
C GLY A 16 -5.27 33.00 6.32
N ASN A 17 -6.31 33.82 6.33
CA ASN A 17 -7.68 33.31 6.23
C ASN A 17 -8.00 32.77 4.82
N ILE A 18 -8.18 31.45 4.72
CA ILE A 18 -8.64 30.73 3.52
C ILE A 18 -10.01 30.08 3.70
N ASN A 19 -10.77 30.50 4.72
CA ASN A 19 -12.06 29.90 5.12
C ASN A 19 -11.97 28.39 5.40
N LEU A 20 -10.84 27.92 5.94
CA LEU A 20 -10.61 26.52 6.30
C LEU A 20 -10.53 26.37 7.83
N ASN A 21 -11.43 25.57 8.38
CA ASN A 21 -11.37 25.10 9.76
C ASN A 21 -10.96 23.63 9.76
N TRP A 22 -9.74 23.32 10.18
CA TRP A 22 -9.21 21.95 10.16
C TRP A 22 -9.99 21.01 11.07
N LEU A 23 -10.43 21.47 12.23
CA LEU A 23 -11.17 20.63 13.16
C LEU A 23 -12.53 20.25 12.57
N GLU A 24 -13.24 21.19 11.97
CA GLU A 24 -14.50 20.94 11.29
C GLU A 24 -14.31 20.04 10.07
N TYR A 25 -13.33 20.35 9.22
CA TYR A 25 -13.02 19.57 8.04
C TYR A 25 -12.71 18.12 8.39
N LEU A 26 -11.82 17.88 9.36
CA LEU A 26 -11.47 16.53 9.79
C LEU A 26 -12.65 15.80 10.43
N ASN A 27 -13.47 16.47 11.26
CA ASN A 27 -14.67 15.82 11.80
C ASN A 27 -15.70 15.47 10.71
N ASN A 28 -15.80 16.26 9.64
CA ASN A 28 -16.64 15.92 8.48
C ASN A 28 -16.10 14.67 7.75
N VAL A 29 -14.77 14.60 7.54
CA VAL A 29 -14.11 13.42 6.95
C VAL A 29 -14.31 12.17 7.81
N PHE A 30 -14.20 12.29 9.14
CA PHE A 30 -14.36 11.19 10.09
C PHE A 30 -15.81 10.89 10.48
N SER A 31 -16.80 11.63 9.94
CA SER A 31 -18.21 11.54 10.36
C SER A 31 -18.83 10.14 10.29
N LYS A 32 -18.27 9.23 9.46
CA LYS A 32 -18.74 7.85 9.30
C LYS A 32 -17.85 6.80 9.96
N SER A 33 -16.73 7.18 10.57
CA SER A 33 -15.81 6.23 11.20
C SER A 33 -16.10 5.93 12.67
N GLY A 34 -16.99 6.72 13.31
CA GLY A 34 -17.26 6.64 14.74
C GLY A 34 -16.17 7.28 15.61
N ILE A 35 -15.14 7.89 15.00
CA ILE A 35 -14.06 8.57 15.70
C ILE A 35 -14.29 10.08 15.69
N LYS A 36 -14.14 10.72 16.84
CA LYS A 36 -14.19 12.18 16.98
C LYS A 36 -12.78 12.75 16.99
N VAL A 37 -12.49 13.65 16.05
CA VAL A 37 -11.22 14.38 16.00
C VAL A 37 -11.30 15.56 16.96
N THR A 38 -10.27 15.71 17.78
CA THR A 38 -10.13 16.81 18.75
C THR A 38 -9.01 17.77 18.35
N LYS A 39 -8.95 18.92 19.01
CA LYS A 39 -7.86 19.89 18.85
C LYS A 39 -6.48 19.29 19.15
N ASP A 40 -6.42 18.36 20.09
CA ASP A 40 -5.19 17.67 20.53
C ASP A 40 -4.81 16.49 19.64
N THR A 41 -5.67 16.12 18.68
CA THR A 41 -5.36 15.01 17.77
C THR A 41 -4.10 15.34 16.99
N THR A 42 -3.13 14.42 17.01
CA THR A 42 -1.86 14.61 16.32
C THR A 42 -2.01 14.31 14.83
N VAL A 43 -1.49 15.21 14.00
CA VAL A 43 -1.40 15.09 12.56
C VAL A 43 0.07 15.07 12.13
N MET A 44 0.39 14.17 11.20
CA MET A 44 1.69 14.09 10.57
C MET A 44 1.61 14.74 9.19
N ILE A 45 2.39 15.79 8.99
CA ILE A 45 2.59 16.43 7.69
C ILE A 45 3.95 15.95 7.21
N THR A 46 3.96 15.16 6.14
CA THR A 46 5.17 14.53 5.59
C THR A 46 6.06 15.55 4.88
N ASP A 47 5.47 16.44 4.10
CA ASP A 47 6.16 17.54 3.41
C ASP A 47 5.43 18.86 3.66
N LEU A 48 6.06 19.73 4.47
CA LEU A 48 5.49 21.02 4.81
C LEU A 48 5.53 22.00 3.63
N SER A 49 6.50 21.85 2.71
CA SER A 49 6.67 22.74 1.56
C SER A 49 5.55 22.53 0.53
N VAL A 50 5.25 21.26 0.22
CA VAL A 50 4.12 20.90 -0.64
C VAL A 50 2.81 21.32 0.01
N PHE A 51 2.65 21.07 1.31
CA PHE A 51 1.44 21.46 2.04
C PHE A 51 1.22 22.99 2.01
N TYR A 52 2.27 23.78 2.25
CA TYR A 52 2.25 25.24 2.12
C TYR A 52 1.88 25.69 0.70
N GLY A 53 2.51 25.08 -0.32
CA GLY A 53 2.25 25.38 -1.73
C GLY A 53 0.79 25.14 -2.12
N VAL A 54 0.20 24.01 -1.70
CA VAL A 54 -1.21 23.67 -1.97
C VAL A 54 -2.16 24.68 -1.33
N LEU A 55 -1.94 25.04 -0.06
CA LEU A 55 -2.81 26.01 0.62
C LEU A 55 -2.72 27.42 0.00
N ASN A 56 -1.53 27.83 -0.43
CA ASN A 56 -1.37 29.08 -1.17
C ASN A 56 -2.03 29.05 -2.54
N LEU A 57 -1.94 27.93 -3.26
CA LEU A 57 -2.66 27.77 -4.53
C LEU A 57 -4.16 27.90 -4.31
N ILE A 58 -4.71 27.27 -3.26
CA ILE A 58 -6.13 27.42 -2.89
C ILE A 58 -6.46 28.89 -2.59
N LYS A 59 -5.63 29.59 -1.81
CA LYS A 59 -5.84 31.00 -1.47
C LYS A 59 -5.86 31.91 -2.70
N GLN A 60 -4.99 31.67 -3.67
CA GLN A 60 -4.81 32.51 -4.86
C GLN A 60 -5.77 32.16 -5.99
N THR A 61 -6.45 31.02 -5.91
CA THR A 61 -7.35 30.53 -6.96
C THR A 61 -8.78 30.98 -6.70
N SER A 62 -9.48 31.44 -7.74
CA SER A 62 -10.88 31.83 -7.60
C SER A 62 -11.75 30.65 -7.15
N PRO A 63 -12.78 30.87 -6.30
CA PRO A 63 -13.69 29.82 -5.88
C PRO A 63 -14.38 29.10 -7.06
N PHE A 64 -14.61 29.81 -8.17
CA PHE A 64 -15.16 29.23 -9.40
C PHE A 64 -14.22 28.18 -10.01
N LEU A 65 -12.94 28.50 -10.15
CA LEU A 65 -11.95 27.58 -10.71
C LEU A 65 -11.70 26.40 -9.78
N LEU A 66 -11.61 26.62 -8.47
CA LEU A 66 -11.49 25.53 -7.48
C LEU A 66 -12.69 24.58 -7.56
N LYS A 67 -13.91 25.12 -7.62
CA LYS A 67 -15.13 24.31 -7.75
C LYS A 67 -15.11 23.49 -9.03
N ASN A 68 -14.76 24.08 -10.17
CA ASN A 68 -14.68 23.36 -11.44
C ASN A 68 -13.62 22.25 -11.40
N PHE A 69 -12.44 22.54 -10.84
CA PHE A 69 -11.39 21.53 -10.68
C PHE A 69 -11.89 20.34 -9.84
N VAL A 70 -12.48 20.60 -8.67
CA VAL A 70 -13.03 19.54 -7.80
C VAL A 70 -14.14 18.76 -8.51
N MET A 71 -15.06 19.44 -9.19
CA MET A 71 -16.15 18.79 -9.93
C MET A 71 -15.62 17.92 -11.07
N THR A 72 -14.64 18.39 -11.85
CA THR A 72 -13.98 17.59 -12.89
C THR A 72 -13.34 16.34 -12.29
N ARG A 73 -12.61 16.46 -11.17
CA ARG A 73 -12.02 15.29 -10.49
C ARG A 73 -13.09 14.28 -10.05
N ILE A 74 -14.21 14.75 -9.50
CA ILE A 74 -15.34 13.90 -9.10
C ILE A 74 -15.94 13.19 -10.32
N PHE A 75 -16.18 13.91 -11.42
CA PHE A 75 -16.75 13.33 -12.63
C PHE A 75 -15.82 12.32 -13.27
N THR A 76 -14.54 12.64 -13.46
CA THR A 76 -13.56 11.69 -14.01
C THR A 76 -13.48 10.42 -13.15
N TYR A 77 -13.48 10.56 -11.82
CA TYR A 77 -13.37 9.42 -10.91
C TYR A 77 -14.63 8.55 -10.86
N THR A 78 -15.81 9.13 -11.10
CA THR A 78 -17.09 8.41 -11.03
C THR A 78 -17.63 7.98 -12.39
N ALA A 79 -17.10 8.51 -13.49
CA ALA A 79 -17.57 8.26 -14.84
C ALA A 79 -17.64 6.76 -15.21
N PRO A 80 -16.63 5.92 -14.92
CA PRO A 80 -16.68 4.48 -15.23
C PRO A 80 -17.86 3.71 -14.58
N ASP A 81 -18.38 4.25 -13.48
CA ASP A 81 -19.47 3.68 -12.69
C ASP A 81 -20.83 4.33 -12.93
N SER A 82 -20.88 5.34 -13.78
CA SER A 82 -22.06 6.15 -14.00
C SER A 82 -22.86 5.65 -15.22
N ASN A 83 -23.61 6.54 -15.87
CA ASN A 83 -24.39 6.22 -17.06
C ASN A 83 -23.51 6.04 -18.30
N ASN A 84 -24.10 5.62 -19.42
CA ASN A 84 -23.36 5.37 -20.65
C ASN A 84 -22.68 6.64 -21.17
N ALA A 85 -23.37 7.80 -21.19
CA ALA A 85 -22.83 9.03 -21.74
C ALA A 85 -21.51 9.48 -21.07
N LEU A 86 -21.45 9.44 -19.73
CA LEU A 86 -20.23 9.78 -19.00
C LEU A 86 -19.14 8.72 -19.18
N ARG A 87 -19.52 7.46 -19.31
CA ARG A 87 -18.57 6.36 -19.52
C ARG A 87 -17.95 6.43 -20.91
N ASP A 88 -18.75 6.69 -21.94
CA ASP A 88 -18.29 6.86 -23.32
C ASP A 88 -17.33 8.06 -23.42
N ALA A 89 -17.62 9.16 -22.70
CA ALA A 89 -16.71 10.30 -22.61
C ALA A 89 -15.39 9.96 -21.88
N TYR A 90 -15.45 9.12 -20.85
CA TYR A 90 -14.26 8.63 -20.16
C TYR A 90 -13.42 7.71 -21.06
N ASP A 91 -14.06 6.78 -21.76
CA ASP A 91 -13.40 5.85 -22.67
C ASP A 91 -12.74 6.59 -23.84
N GLN A 92 -13.38 7.64 -24.38
CA GLN A 92 -12.77 8.50 -25.39
C GLN A 92 -11.53 9.22 -24.84
N TYR A 93 -11.59 9.74 -23.62
CA TYR A 93 -10.44 10.37 -22.98
C TYR A 93 -9.28 9.38 -22.78
N GLU A 94 -9.56 8.15 -22.36
CA GLU A 94 -8.52 7.10 -22.24
C GLU A 94 -7.91 6.77 -23.61
N ASP A 95 -8.72 6.66 -24.67
CA ASP A 95 -8.25 6.43 -26.03
C ASP A 95 -7.34 7.58 -26.52
N ASP A 96 -7.74 8.84 -26.29
CA ASP A 96 -6.98 10.03 -26.69
C ASP A 96 -5.62 10.12 -25.96
N MET A 97 -5.56 9.63 -24.72
CA MET A 97 -4.34 9.58 -23.92
C MET A 97 -3.47 8.34 -24.20
N GLY A 98 -3.95 7.41 -25.05
CA GLY A 98 -3.27 6.15 -25.33
C GLY A 98 -3.28 5.18 -24.14
N TYR A 99 -4.24 5.31 -23.22
CA TYR A 99 -4.40 4.42 -22.08
C TYR A 99 -5.11 3.11 -22.46
N THR A 100 -4.90 2.08 -21.63
CA THR A 100 -5.50 0.77 -21.86
C THR A 100 -6.96 0.75 -21.42
N LYS A 101 -7.88 0.60 -22.37
CA LYS A 101 -9.30 0.37 -22.11
C LYS A 101 -9.60 -1.10 -21.83
N TYR A 102 -10.40 -1.35 -20.80
CA TYR A 102 -10.86 -2.69 -20.44
C TYR A 102 -12.28 -2.93 -20.94
N SER A 103 -12.59 -4.17 -21.32
CA SER A 103 -13.98 -4.56 -21.60
C SER A 103 -14.84 -4.36 -20.34
N ARG A 104 -16.16 -4.24 -20.49
CA ARG A 104 -17.05 -4.06 -19.32
C ARG A 104 -16.93 -5.22 -18.33
N TYR A 105 -16.75 -6.45 -18.84
CA TYR A 105 -16.54 -7.63 -18.02
C TYR A 105 -15.25 -7.53 -17.21
N ASP A 106 -14.14 -7.16 -17.86
CA ASP A 106 -12.84 -7.03 -17.20
C ASP A 106 -12.85 -5.90 -16.17
N TYR A 107 -13.43 -4.75 -16.51
CA TYR A 107 -13.59 -3.63 -15.59
C TYR A 107 -14.33 -4.05 -14.32
N CYS A 108 -15.51 -4.67 -14.46
CA CYS A 108 -16.31 -5.12 -13.31
C CYS A 108 -15.58 -6.19 -12.49
N THR A 109 -14.91 -7.14 -13.14
CA THR A 109 -14.17 -8.22 -12.49
C THR A 109 -13.00 -7.67 -11.67
N ARG A 110 -12.17 -6.83 -12.29
CA ARG A 110 -11.02 -6.19 -11.64
C ARG A 110 -11.48 -5.32 -10.47
N LYS A 111 -12.61 -4.62 -10.61
CA LYS A 111 -13.18 -3.82 -9.54
C LYS A 111 -13.55 -4.66 -8.32
N VAL A 112 -14.21 -5.81 -8.48
CA VAL A 112 -14.52 -6.72 -7.36
C VAL A 112 -13.26 -7.34 -6.74
N LEU A 113 -12.19 -7.49 -7.54
CA LEU A 113 -10.84 -7.84 -7.09
C LEU A 113 -10.08 -6.68 -6.42
N ASP A 114 -10.71 -5.51 -6.28
CA ASP A 114 -10.14 -4.30 -5.69
C ASP A 114 -8.98 -3.67 -6.50
N TYR A 115 -9.01 -3.81 -7.83
CA TYR A 115 -8.00 -3.31 -8.77
C TYR A 115 -8.57 -2.68 -10.07
N PRO A 116 -8.00 -1.59 -10.61
CA PRO A 116 -7.44 -0.48 -9.85
C PRO A 116 -8.57 0.26 -9.11
N GLY A 117 -8.44 0.40 -7.79
CA GLY A 117 -9.42 1.10 -6.96
C GLY A 117 -10.28 0.16 -6.13
N LYS A 118 -9.89 0.02 -4.86
CA LYS A 118 -10.52 -0.87 -3.88
C LYS A 118 -11.96 -0.46 -3.62
N ILE A 119 -12.90 -1.37 -3.83
CA ILE A 119 -14.28 -1.27 -3.34
C ILE A 119 -14.55 -2.20 -2.15
N GLY A 120 -13.58 -3.01 -1.74
CA GLY A 120 -13.61 -3.80 -0.52
C GLY A 120 -14.37 -5.12 -0.62
N LEU A 121 -14.68 -5.62 -1.83
CA LEU A 121 -15.38 -6.90 -2.01
C LEU A 121 -14.42 -8.09 -2.20
N THR A 122 -13.11 -7.85 -2.24
CA THR A 122 -12.16 -8.91 -2.53
C THR A 122 -12.16 -10.04 -1.51
N LEU A 123 -12.51 -9.79 -0.24
CA LEU A 123 -12.52 -10.82 0.80
C LEU A 123 -13.69 -11.79 0.60
N ALA A 124 -14.87 -11.28 0.21
CA ALA A 124 -16.00 -12.13 -0.18
C ALA A 124 -15.67 -12.99 -1.41
N LEU A 125 -15.02 -12.41 -2.42
CA LEU A 125 -14.57 -13.17 -3.58
C LEU A 125 -13.50 -14.20 -3.22
N THR A 126 -12.59 -13.87 -2.31
CA THR A 126 -11.56 -14.80 -1.81
C THR A 126 -12.19 -15.99 -1.10
N TYR A 127 -13.23 -15.75 -0.27
CA TYR A 127 -13.98 -16.82 0.38
C TYR A 127 -14.58 -17.82 -0.61
N GLU A 128 -15.14 -17.34 -1.73
CA GLU A 128 -15.65 -18.24 -2.77
C GLU A 128 -14.51 -18.92 -3.54
N TYR A 129 -13.46 -18.18 -3.89
CA TYR A 129 -12.30 -18.70 -4.63
C TYR A 129 -11.62 -19.87 -3.88
N GLN A 130 -11.41 -19.73 -2.57
CA GLN A 130 -10.73 -20.77 -1.79
C GLN A 130 -11.48 -22.11 -1.80
N LYS A 131 -12.82 -22.13 -1.90
CA LYS A 131 -13.60 -23.38 -1.89
C LYS A 131 -13.24 -24.31 -3.04
N TYR A 132 -12.74 -23.76 -4.15
CA TYR A 132 -12.45 -24.51 -5.37
C TYR A 132 -10.96 -24.62 -5.67
N HIS A 133 -10.15 -23.67 -5.20
CA HIS A 133 -8.76 -23.53 -5.62
C HIS A 133 -7.73 -23.67 -4.49
N PHE A 134 -8.17 -23.79 -3.24
CA PHE A 134 -7.27 -23.88 -2.10
C PHE A 134 -6.71 -25.30 -1.92
N ASN A 135 -5.39 -25.40 -1.82
CA ASN A 135 -4.68 -26.64 -1.51
C ASN A 135 -3.81 -26.40 -0.26
N LYS A 136 -4.23 -26.97 0.87
CA LYS A 136 -3.55 -26.79 2.16
C LYS A 136 -2.08 -27.22 2.13
N ASN A 137 -1.75 -28.29 1.41
CA ASN A 137 -0.37 -28.79 1.33
C ASN A 137 0.56 -27.78 0.64
N LYS A 138 0.04 -26.96 -0.29
CA LYS A 138 0.82 -25.87 -0.90
C LYS A 138 1.17 -24.79 0.12
N LEU A 139 0.26 -24.48 1.03
CA LEU A 139 0.49 -23.47 2.05
C LEU A 139 1.62 -23.90 3.00
N GLU A 140 1.59 -25.14 3.46
CA GLU A 140 2.60 -25.71 4.36
C GLU A 140 4.00 -25.67 3.72
N GLY A 141 4.15 -26.14 2.47
CA GLY A 141 5.44 -26.07 1.78
C GLY A 141 5.93 -24.64 1.49
N ALA A 142 5.01 -23.68 1.28
CA ALA A 142 5.38 -22.28 1.13
C ALA A 142 5.87 -21.66 2.46
N ILE A 143 5.28 -22.06 3.60
CA ILE A 143 5.74 -21.65 4.94
C ILE A 143 7.16 -22.20 5.21
N GLU A 144 7.40 -23.47 4.88
CA GLU A 144 8.74 -24.07 4.98
C GLU A 144 9.77 -23.29 4.14
N MET A 145 9.43 -22.98 2.89
CA MET A 145 10.31 -22.20 2.01
C MET A 145 10.61 -20.79 2.55
N ILE A 146 9.62 -20.11 3.15
CA ILE A 146 9.84 -18.83 3.82
C ILE A 146 10.83 -18.99 4.99
N GLY A 147 10.69 -20.07 5.77
CA GLY A 147 11.62 -20.41 6.84
C GLY A 147 13.05 -20.58 6.34
N ASP A 148 13.24 -21.40 5.30
CA ASP A 148 14.56 -21.65 4.71
C ASP A 148 15.23 -20.38 4.19
N LEU A 149 14.47 -19.51 3.51
CA LEU A 149 14.99 -18.25 2.97
C LEU A 149 15.29 -17.23 4.07
N THR A 150 14.50 -17.23 5.15
CA THR A 150 14.77 -16.43 6.34
C THR A 150 16.08 -16.87 7.00
N GLU A 151 16.28 -18.17 7.18
CA GLU A 151 17.52 -18.72 7.74
C GLU A 151 18.73 -18.43 6.85
N ALA A 152 18.59 -18.60 5.53
CA ALA A 152 19.63 -18.27 4.56
C ALA A 152 20.02 -16.79 4.62
N PHE A 153 19.03 -15.89 4.72
CA PHE A 153 19.30 -14.45 4.84
C PHE A 153 19.98 -14.10 6.17
N ILE A 154 19.59 -14.74 7.29
CA ILE A 154 20.31 -14.61 8.57
C ILE A 154 21.75 -15.12 8.44
N GLY A 155 21.99 -16.21 7.70
CA GLY A 155 23.34 -16.71 7.37
C GLY A 155 24.17 -15.64 6.65
N ILE A 156 23.60 -15.01 5.61
CA ILE A 156 24.23 -13.89 4.90
C ILE A 156 24.56 -12.75 5.88
N LEU A 157 23.61 -12.37 6.74
CA LEU A 157 23.85 -11.33 7.74
C LEU A 157 24.96 -11.70 8.73
N LYS A 158 25.15 -12.98 9.08
CA LYS A 158 26.23 -13.44 9.97
C LYS A 158 27.61 -13.36 9.32
N GLU A 159 27.70 -13.62 8.02
CA GLU A 159 28.96 -13.64 7.26
C GLU A 159 29.33 -12.28 6.65
N CYS A 160 28.38 -11.34 6.61
CA CYS A 160 28.53 -10.03 5.99
C CYS A 160 29.68 -9.21 6.61
N ASP A 161 30.79 -9.05 5.90
CA ASP A 161 32.04 -8.46 6.42
C ASP A 161 31.97 -6.95 6.72
N TRP A 162 31.05 -6.23 6.07
CA TRP A 162 30.91 -4.78 6.19
C TRP A 162 29.93 -4.32 7.26
N LEU A 163 29.23 -5.25 7.92
CA LEU A 163 28.42 -4.95 9.10
C LEU A 163 29.29 -5.00 10.36
N ASP A 164 29.27 -3.93 11.15
CA ASP A 164 29.73 -4.04 12.53
C ASP A 164 28.81 -4.96 13.36
N GLU A 165 29.34 -5.49 14.47
CA GLU A 165 28.63 -6.46 15.32
C GLU A 165 27.30 -5.95 15.88
N GLN A 166 27.24 -4.66 16.25
CA GLN A 166 26.03 -4.05 16.79
C GLN A 166 24.92 -3.97 15.73
N THR A 167 25.26 -3.51 14.54
CA THR A 167 24.32 -3.39 13.41
C THR A 167 23.90 -4.77 12.93
N ARG A 168 24.81 -5.74 12.89
CA ARG A 168 24.53 -7.14 12.58
C ARG A 168 23.50 -7.74 13.52
N THR A 169 23.68 -7.57 14.83
CA THR A 169 22.75 -8.09 15.85
C THR A 169 21.34 -7.51 15.66
N LYS A 170 21.22 -6.21 15.42
CA LYS A 170 19.93 -5.56 15.16
C LYS A 170 19.32 -5.96 13.82
N ALA A 171 20.15 -6.22 12.80
CA ALA A 171 19.67 -6.68 11.51
C ALA A 171 19.07 -8.09 11.62
N ILE A 172 19.72 -8.98 12.37
CA ILE A 172 19.19 -10.32 12.68
C ILE A 172 17.87 -10.20 13.46
N ASP A 173 17.85 -9.40 14.54
CA ASP A 173 16.63 -9.15 15.33
C ASP A 173 15.47 -8.63 14.45
N LYS A 174 15.78 -7.78 13.46
CA LYS A 174 14.78 -7.31 12.50
C LYS A 174 14.21 -8.44 11.63
N VAL A 175 15.05 -9.34 11.12
CA VAL A 175 14.59 -10.50 10.34
C VAL A 175 13.76 -11.43 11.21
N ASP A 176 14.22 -11.74 12.44
CA ASP A 176 13.52 -12.61 13.39
C ASP A 176 12.13 -12.05 13.76
N ASN A 177 11.99 -10.73 13.83
CA ASN A 177 10.71 -10.06 14.13
C ASN A 177 9.85 -9.80 12.88
N MET A 178 10.28 -10.22 11.69
CA MET A 178 9.55 -9.98 10.46
C MET A 178 8.33 -10.89 10.38
N ILE A 179 7.13 -10.30 10.31
CA ILE A 179 5.88 -11.07 10.21
C ILE A 179 5.63 -11.44 8.76
N THR A 180 5.24 -12.67 8.50
CA THR A 180 4.77 -13.07 7.17
C THR A 180 3.28 -13.37 7.19
N LEU A 181 2.51 -12.65 6.37
CA LEU A 181 1.11 -12.96 6.10
C LEU A 181 1.03 -13.71 4.78
N LEU A 182 0.49 -14.93 4.78
CA LEU A 182 0.41 -15.78 3.60
C LEU A 182 -1.05 -16.20 3.34
N GLY A 183 -1.47 -16.14 2.08
CA GLY A 183 -2.82 -16.52 1.67
C GLY A 183 -3.84 -15.39 1.79
N TYR A 184 -4.61 -15.39 2.88
CA TYR A 184 -5.73 -14.48 3.14
C TYR A 184 -5.99 -14.31 4.65
N PRO A 185 -6.80 -13.33 5.10
CA PRO A 185 -7.12 -13.19 6.52
C PRO A 185 -7.95 -14.36 7.06
N ASP A 186 -7.55 -14.97 8.17
CA ASP A 186 -8.20 -16.16 8.76
C ASP A 186 -9.72 -16.03 8.95
N PHE A 187 -10.20 -14.83 9.33
CA PHE A 187 -11.62 -14.63 9.63
C PHE A 187 -12.53 -14.88 8.43
N ILE A 188 -12.01 -14.81 7.19
CA ILE A 188 -12.84 -15.02 6.00
C ILE A 188 -13.30 -16.47 5.87
N GLU A 189 -12.59 -17.45 6.44
CA GLU A 189 -12.99 -18.86 6.39
C GLU A 189 -14.30 -19.12 7.13
N ASN A 190 -14.62 -18.27 8.11
CA ASN A 190 -15.86 -18.35 8.85
C ASN A 190 -16.90 -17.41 8.21
N PRO A 191 -17.95 -17.96 7.56
CA PRO A 191 -18.94 -17.13 6.89
C PRO A 191 -19.65 -16.16 7.85
N LYS A 192 -19.82 -16.51 9.12
CA LYS A 192 -20.43 -15.61 10.11
C LYS A 192 -19.56 -14.40 10.44
N LEU A 193 -18.23 -14.58 10.45
CA LEU A 193 -17.31 -13.47 10.67
C LEU A 193 -17.20 -12.58 9.43
N LEU A 194 -17.24 -13.19 8.24
CA LEU A 194 -17.28 -12.48 6.97
C LEU A 194 -18.57 -11.66 6.81
N ASP A 195 -19.73 -12.25 7.13
CA ASP A 195 -21.02 -11.54 7.13
C ASP A 195 -21.00 -10.38 8.12
N ARG A 196 -20.41 -10.56 9.31
CA ARG A 196 -20.23 -9.49 10.30
C ARG A 196 -19.34 -8.37 9.76
N TYR A 197 -18.27 -8.69 9.04
CA TYR A 197 -17.41 -7.68 8.41
C TYR A 197 -18.19 -6.80 7.42
N TYR A 198 -19.13 -7.40 6.69
CA TYR A 198 -19.97 -6.71 5.69
C TYR A 198 -21.35 -6.25 6.20
N GLU A 199 -21.65 -6.39 7.50
CA GLU A 199 -23.02 -6.25 8.04
C GLU A 199 -23.67 -4.88 7.79
N ASN A 200 -22.84 -3.84 7.70
CA ASN A 200 -23.27 -2.46 7.52
C ASN A 200 -23.27 -2.00 6.05
N ILE A 201 -23.12 -2.92 5.09
CA ILE A 201 -23.14 -2.62 3.66
C ILE A 201 -24.40 -3.19 3.01
N ARG A 202 -25.17 -2.30 2.39
CA ARG A 202 -26.29 -2.68 1.52
C ARG A 202 -25.84 -2.71 0.07
N ILE A 203 -25.98 -3.86 -0.58
CA ILE A 203 -25.79 -4.03 -2.02
C ILE A 203 -27.15 -4.20 -2.72
N CYS A 204 -27.37 -3.45 -3.79
CA CYS A 204 -28.61 -3.42 -4.57
C CYS A 204 -28.30 -3.83 -6.01
N THR A 205 -28.94 -4.87 -6.52
CA THR A 205 -28.68 -5.40 -7.89
C THR A 205 -29.00 -4.42 -9.01
N TRP A 206 -29.85 -3.42 -8.75
CA TRP A 206 -30.32 -2.41 -9.70
C TRP A 206 -29.60 -1.05 -9.56
N ASP A 207 -28.71 -0.88 -8.58
CA ASP A 207 -28.07 0.40 -8.25
C ASP A 207 -26.54 0.25 -8.18
N HIS A 208 -25.92 0.05 -9.35
CA HIS A 208 -24.46 -0.06 -9.47
C HIS A 208 -23.74 1.18 -8.94
N PHE A 209 -24.19 2.37 -9.34
CA PHE A 209 -23.57 3.63 -8.93
C PHE A 209 -23.61 3.78 -7.40
N GLY A 210 -24.79 3.62 -6.77
CA GLY A 210 -24.90 3.69 -5.34
C GLY A 210 -24.16 2.58 -4.60
N ASN A 211 -24.07 1.35 -5.15
CA ASN A 211 -23.21 0.30 -4.59
C ASN A 211 -21.76 0.76 -4.53
N SER A 212 -21.25 1.33 -5.63
CA SER A 212 -19.89 1.84 -5.68
C SER A 212 -19.66 2.92 -4.61
N GLN A 213 -20.61 3.84 -4.42
CA GLN A 213 -20.46 4.90 -3.42
C GLN A 213 -20.51 4.35 -1.98
N ARG A 214 -21.42 3.42 -1.69
CA ARG A 214 -21.52 2.77 -0.38
C ARG A 214 -20.25 2.00 -0.02
N LEU A 215 -19.70 1.27 -0.97
CA LEU A 215 -18.47 0.49 -0.81
C LEU A 215 -17.23 1.38 -0.58
N ARG A 216 -17.08 2.46 -1.35
CA ARG A 216 -16.00 3.46 -1.12
C ARG A 216 -16.12 4.11 0.26
N ALA A 217 -17.34 4.48 0.67
CA ALA A 217 -17.60 5.05 1.98
C ALA A 217 -17.28 4.08 3.12
N PHE A 218 -17.63 2.80 2.97
CA PHE A 218 -17.26 1.75 3.92
C PHE A 218 -15.74 1.60 4.05
N GLY A 219 -15.01 1.53 2.93
CA GLY A 219 -13.55 1.42 2.95
C GLY A 219 -12.88 2.59 3.66
N LEU A 220 -13.32 3.82 3.39
CA LEU A 220 -12.83 5.02 4.07
C LEU A 220 -13.15 4.98 5.57
N ALA A 221 -14.42 4.72 5.94
CA ALA A 221 -14.84 4.67 7.33
C ALA A 221 -14.07 3.62 8.14
N SER A 222 -13.89 2.42 7.58
CA SER A 222 -13.15 1.31 8.20
C SER A 222 -11.68 1.66 8.44
N ASN A 223 -11.03 2.34 7.48
CA ASN A 223 -9.65 2.79 7.64
C ASN A 223 -9.53 3.90 8.71
N LEU A 224 -10.39 4.92 8.65
CA LEU A 224 -10.39 6.01 9.62
C LEU A 224 -10.73 5.53 11.05
N ALA A 225 -11.53 4.46 11.18
CA ALA A 225 -11.86 3.83 12.46
C ALA A 225 -10.69 3.09 13.11
N LEU A 226 -9.53 3.01 12.46
CA LEU A 226 -8.28 2.50 13.05
C LEU A 226 -7.61 3.54 13.95
N LEU A 227 -7.95 4.82 13.82
CA LEU A 227 -7.36 5.87 14.66
C LEU A 227 -7.68 5.62 16.15
N GLY A 228 -6.64 5.65 16.99
CA GLY A 228 -6.75 5.41 18.43
C GLY A 228 -6.80 3.94 18.85
N LYS A 229 -6.82 3.00 17.89
CA LYS A 229 -6.70 1.56 18.17
C LYS A 229 -5.23 1.14 18.30
N PRO A 230 -4.93 0.07 19.06
CA PRO A 230 -3.58 -0.49 19.08
C PRO A 230 -3.17 -0.92 17.68
N ARG A 231 -1.88 -0.77 17.38
CA ARG A 231 -1.32 -1.19 16.10
C ARG A 231 -1.47 -2.70 15.95
N ASN A 232 -2.14 -3.13 14.89
CA ASN A 232 -2.23 -4.53 14.49
C ASN A 232 -1.40 -4.75 13.22
N ARG A 233 -0.32 -5.53 13.34
CA ARG A 233 0.59 -5.84 12.23
C ARG A 233 0.02 -6.90 11.28
N GLU A 234 -1.08 -7.57 11.63
CA GLU A 234 -1.71 -8.63 10.83
C GLU A 234 -2.84 -8.11 9.91
N ILE A 235 -3.03 -6.79 9.81
CA ILE A 235 -4.04 -6.21 8.94
C ILE A 235 -3.64 -6.39 7.47
N TRP A 236 -4.49 -7.06 6.70
CA TRP A 236 -4.34 -7.19 5.26
C TRP A 236 -4.70 -5.88 4.55
N GLN A 237 -3.76 -5.35 3.77
CA GLN A 237 -3.98 -4.12 2.99
C GLN A 237 -3.99 -4.37 1.49
N LEU A 238 -3.69 -5.60 1.02
CA LEU A 238 -3.85 -6.00 -0.38
C LEU A 238 -4.96 -7.04 -0.52
N SER A 239 -5.50 -7.13 -1.74
CA SER A 239 -6.38 -8.21 -2.11
C SER A 239 -5.64 -9.54 -2.03
N PRO A 240 -6.22 -10.59 -1.41
CA PRO A 240 -5.67 -11.94 -1.48
C PRO A 240 -5.57 -12.52 -2.91
N LEU A 241 -6.26 -11.91 -3.87
CA LEU A 241 -6.33 -12.36 -5.26
C LEU A 241 -5.45 -11.53 -6.21
N GLU A 242 -4.77 -10.50 -5.70
CA GLU A 242 -3.80 -9.72 -6.47
C GLU A 242 -2.51 -10.53 -6.62
N ALA A 243 -2.02 -10.72 -7.85
CA ALA A 243 -0.77 -11.45 -8.12
C ALA A 243 0.45 -10.55 -7.86
N ASN A 244 0.73 -10.29 -6.59
CA ASN A 244 1.82 -9.43 -6.14
C ASN A 244 2.34 -9.89 -4.78
N ALA A 245 3.50 -9.41 -4.35
CA ALA A 245 3.99 -9.52 -2.98
C ALA A 245 4.47 -8.13 -2.52
N TYR A 246 4.50 -7.88 -1.21
CA TYR A 246 5.07 -6.63 -0.72
C TYR A 246 5.56 -6.70 0.72
N TYR A 247 6.62 -5.95 0.97
CA TYR A 247 7.12 -5.60 2.28
C TYR A 247 6.54 -4.27 2.76
N ASN A 248 6.14 -4.22 4.03
CA ASN A 248 5.70 -3.01 4.71
C ASN A 248 6.66 -2.66 5.84
N ALA A 249 7.46 -1.60 5.65
CA ALA A 249 8.48 -1.20 6.60
C ALA A 249 7.91 -0.78 7.97
N GLN A 250 6.78 -0.06 7.98
CA GLN A 250 6.12 0.37 9.22
C GLN A 250 5.58 -0.81 10.03
N ASN A 251 5.37 -1.98 9.41
CA ASN A 251 4.93 -3.19 10.08
C ASN A 251 6.01 -4.26 10.20
N ASN A 252 7.21 -4.04 9.65
CA ASN A 252 8.24 -5.07 9.47
C ASN A 252 7.59 -6.41 9.07
N ARG A 253 6.96 -6.40 7.89
CA ARG A 253 6.04 -7.46 7.49
C ARG A 253 6.07 -7.69 5.99
N ILE A 254 6.05 -8.95 5.60
CA ILE A 254 5.82 -9.38 4.21
C ILE A 254 4.41 -9.93 4.07
N LEU A 255 3.76 -9.66 2.94
CA LEU A 255 2.45 -10.24 2.61
C LEU A 255 2.49 -10.91 1.23
N PHE A 256 2.13 -12.20 1.22
CA PHE A 256 1.98 -13.05 0.05
C PHE A 256 0.51 -13.46 -0.10
N PRO A 257 -0.25 -12.86 -1.02
CA PRO A 257 -1.61 -13.25 -1.35
C PRO A 257 -1.71 -14.70 -1.85
N ILE A 258 -2.88 -15.32 -1.70
CA ILE A 258 -3.12 -16.71 -2.14
C ILE A 258 -2.92 -16.89 -3.66
N SER A 259 -3.12 -15.82 -4.45
CA SER A 259 -2.82 -15.78 -5.89
C SER A 259 -1.36 -16.15 -6.21
N MET A 260 -0.40 -15.88 -5.30
CA MET A 260 1.02 -16.19 -5.48
C MET A 260 1.32 -17.68 -5.33
N LEU A 261 0.38 -18.48 -4.84
CA LEU A 261 0.49 -19.95 -4.78
C LEU A 261 -0.09 -20.64 -6.03
N ASN A 262 -0.39 -19.86 -7.08
CA ASN A 262 -0.78 -20.41 -8.36
C ASN A 262 0.40 -21.16 -9.04
N PRO A 263 0.13 -22.12 -9.96
CA PRO A 263 1.18 -22.93 -10.59
C PRO A 263 2.22 -22.18 -11.45
N ILE A 264 1.95 -20.94 -11.86
CA ILE A 264 2.92 -20.11 -12.57
C ILE A 264 4.06 -19.74 -11.63
N PHE A 265 3.76 -19.39 -10.38
CA PHE A 265 4.75 -19.01 -9.37
C PHE A 265 5.21 -20.18 -8.50
N TYR A 266 4.28 -21.07 -8.12
CA TYR A 266 4.52 -22.14 -7.14
C TYR A 266 3.84 -23.45 -7.53
N THR A 267 4.66 -24.40 -7.98
CA THR A 267 4.22 -25.73 -8.43
C THR A 267 3.98 -26.69 -7.28
N ALA A 268 4.70 -26.53 -6.16
CA ALA A 268 4.77 -27.47 -5.04
C ALA A 268 5.19 -28.88 -5.47
N LYS A 269 6.04 -28.97 -6.50
CA LYS A 269 6.45 -30.24 -7.11
C LYS A 269 7.94 -30.27 -7.41
N ILE A 270 8.48 -29.18 -7.96
CA ILE A 270 9.88 -29.12 -8.38
C ILE A 270 10.55 -28.01 -7.58
N SER A 271 11.24 -28.38 -6.51
CA SER A 271 11.91 -27.45 -5.58
C SER A 271 12.74 -26.39 -6.32
N ALA A 272 13.61 -26.78 -7.26
CA ALA A 272 14.43 -25.81 -8.01
C ALA A 272 13.61 -24.73 -8.75
N LEU A 273 12.42 -25.08 -9.28
CA LEU A 273 11.54 -24.09 -9.90
C LEU A 273 10.85 -23.21 -8.86
N ASP A 274 10.44 -23.80 -7.74
CA ASP A 274 9.74 -23.08 -6.67
C ASP A 274 10.69 -22.07 -5.99
N TYR A 275 11.93 -22.45 -5.63
CA TYR A 275 12.93 -21.51 -5.11
C TYR A 275 13.36 -20.47 -6.16
N GLY A 276 13.49 -20.86 -7.43
CA GLY A 276 13.86 -19.94 -8.50
C GLY A 276 12.78 -18.92 -8.84
N ARG A 277 11.51 -19.23 -8.59
CA ARG A 277 10.36 -18.36 -8.83
C ARG A 277 9.93 -17.67 -7.56
N ILE A 278 8.98 -18.25 -6.82
CA ILE A 278 8.43 -17.64 -5.61
C ILE A 278 9.51 -17.44 -4.55
N GLY A 279 10.51 -18.31 -4.45
CA GLY A 279 11.63 -18.12 -3.52
C GLY A 279 12.45 -16.86 -3.80
N SER A 280 12.69 -16.52 -5.07
CA SER A 280 13.36 -15.26 -5.43
C SER A 280 12.55 -14.03 -5.02
N ILE A 281 11.22 -14.12 -5.10
CA ILE A 281 10.29 -13.06 -4.67
C ILE A 281 10.30 -12.97 -3.15
N ILE A 282 10.32 -14.09 -2.43
CA ILE A 282 10.45 -14.10 -0.96
C ILE A 282 11.75 -13.42 -0.52
N GLY A 283 12.88 -13.77 -1.14
CA GLY A 283 14.16 -13.11 -0.87
C GLY A 283 14.15 -11.61 -1.20
N HIS A 284 13.46 -11.21 -2.27
CA HIS A 284 13.25 -9.80 -2.62
C HIS A 284 12.51 -9.04 -1.51
N GLU A 285 11.39 -9.57 -1.02
CA GLU A 285 10.61 -8.93 0.04
C GLU A 285 11.34 -8.87 1.39
N ILE A 286 12.12 -9.89 1.74
CA ILE A 286 13.00 -9.85 2.94
C ILE A 286 14.03 -8.72 2.78
N THR A 287 14.61 -8.58 1.58
CA THR A 287 15.64 -7.59 1.28
C THR A 287 15.11 -6.15 1.32
N HIS A 288 13.82 -5.93 1.02
CA HIS A 288 13.16 -4.62 1.23
C HIS A 288 13.19 -4.15 2.69
N GLY A 289 13.38 -5.07 3.65
CA GLY A 289 13.72 -4.71 5.03
C GLY A 289 15.01 -3.91 5.18
N PHE A 290 15.91 -3.94 4.20
CA PHE A 290 17.27 -3.41 4.29
C PHE A 290 17.65 -2.52 3.09
N ASP A 291 16.70 -2.22 2.21
CA ASP A 291 16.89 -1.28 1.10
C ASP A 291 17.01 0.17 1.60
N ASN A 292 17.09 1.11 0.65
CA ASN A 292 17.32 2.53 0.92
C ASN A 292 16.19 3.19 1.74
N GLN A 293 15.01 2.57 1.86
CA GLN A 293 13.92 3.02 2.73
C GLN A 293 13.83 2.14 3.98
N GLY A 294 13.88 0.81 3.80
CA GLY A 294 13.80 -0.19 4.86
C GLY A 294 14.87 -0.04 5.93
N MET A 295 16.08 0.40 5.55
CA MET A 295 17.19 0.66 6.48
C MET A 295 16.85 1.66 7.59
N TYR A 296 15.85 2.53 7.39
CA TYR A 296 15.45 3.51 8.40
C TYR A 296 14.47 2.96 9.44
N TYR A 297 13.98 1.72 9.28
CA TYR A 297 13.02 1.11 10.19
C TYR A 297 13.68 0.02 11.02
N ASP A 298 13.39 -0.04 12.32
CA ASP A 298 13.89 -1.09 13.21
C ASP A 298 13.05 -2.39 13.15
N ALA A 299 13.36 -3.36 14.00
CA ALA A 299 12.64 -4.63 14.14
C ALA A 299 11.15 -4.48 14.47
N ASN A 300 10.77 -3.37 15.12
CA ASN A 300 9.39 -3.04 15.46
C ASN A 300 8.68 -2.27 14.33
N GLY A 301 9.37 -1.95 13.24
CA GLY A 301 8.85 -1.09 12.17
C GLY A 301 8.79 0.40 12.57
N SER A 302 9.59 0.83 13.55
CA SER A 302 9.68 2.23 13.95
C SER A 302 10.77 2.94 13.16
N PHE A 303 10.45 4.14 12.63
CA PHE A 303 11.42 4.97 11.92
C PHE A 303 12.52 5.47 12.88
N THR A 304 13.73 4.91 12.72
CA THR A 304 14.88 5.09 13.60
C THR A 304 16.16 5.30 12.76
N PRO A 305 16.44 6.49 12.22
CA PRO A 305 17.56 6.72 11.29
C PRO A 305 18.96 6.63 11.93
N GLY A 306 19.10 6.03 13.11
CA GLY A 306 20.37 5.88 13.85
C GLY A 306 20.64 4.46 14.37
N TRP A 307 19.87 3.43 13.97
CA TRP A 307 20.13 2.08 14.48
C TRP A 307 21.37 1.40 13.86
N TRP A 308 21.85 1.90 12.71
CA TRP A 308 23.12 1.53 12.07
C TRP A 308 24.24 2.46 12.51
N SER A 309 25.45 1.92 12.68
CA SER A 309 26.61 2.76 12.90
C SER A 309 26.94 3.62 11.66
N PRO A 310 27.66 4.74 11.85
CA PRO A 310 28.17 5.54 10.74
C PRO A 310 29.06 4.74 9.78
N GLN A 311 29.86 3.80 10.30
CA GLN A 311 30.76 2.96 9.52
C GLN A 311 29.96 2.05 8.58
N THR A 312 29.00 1.30 9.13
CA THR A 312 28.12 0.41 8.35
C THR A 312 27.32 1.19 7.31
N ARG A 313 26.82 2.39 7.66
CA ARG A 313 26.10 3.26 6.72
C ARG A 313 26.98 3.71 5.55
N ASN A 314 28.23 4.05 5.81
CA ASN A 314 29.16 4.43 4.77
C ASN A 314 29.44 3.27 3.81
N GLU A 315 29.66 2.06 4.35
CA GLU A 315 29.89 0.85 3.55
C GLU A 315 28.66 0.44 2.73
N TYR A 316 27.46 0.63 3.27
CA TYR A 316 26.22 0.45 2.54
C TYR A 316 26.08 1.43 1.38
N ASN A 317 26.32 2.73 1.62
CA ASN A 317 26.23 3.75 0.58
C ASN A 317 27.18 3.46 -0.58
N LYS A 318 28.43 3.07 -0.30
CA LYS A 318 29.39 2.67 -1.35
C LYS A 318 28.87 1.53 -2.22
N ARG A 319 28.27 0.50 -1.60
CA ARG A 319 27.70 -0.67 -2.31
C ARG A 319 26.46 -0.29 -3.11
N LYS A 320 25.58 0.52 -2.52
CA LYS A 320 24.40 1.07 -3.18
C LYS A 320 24.79 1.90 -4.41
N ASP A 321 25.82 2.74 -4.31
CA ASP A 321 26.28 3.57 -5.43
C ASP A 321 26.79 2.72 -6.61
N CYS A 322 27.37 1.54 -6.36
CA CYS A 322 27.71 0.59 -7.43
C CYS A 322 26.48 0.15 -8.24
N PHE A 323 25.32 -0.06 -7.59
CA PHE A 323 24.07 -0.37 -8.30
C PHE A 323 23.53 0.84 -9.06
N VAL A 324 23.62 2.04 -8.48
CA VAL A 324 23.26 3.29 -9.18
C VAL A 324 24.09 3.42 -10.47
N ASP A 325 25.39 3.19 -10.40
CA ASP A 325 26.29 3.23 -11.56
C ASP A 325 26.02 2.10 -12.57
N GLN A 326 25.71 0.89 -12.09
CA GLN A 326 25.38 -0.24 -12.95
C GLN A 326 24.14 0.04 -13.77
N TYR A 327 23.04 0.41 -13.11
CA TYR A 327 21.76 0.60 -13.78
C TYR A 327 21.68 1.91 -14.55
N GLY A 328 22.39 2.95 -14.08
CA GLY A 328 22.53 4.24 -14.78
C GLY A 328 23.10 4.12 -16.20
N LYS A 329 23.73 3.00 -16.55
CA LYS A 329 24.28 2.74 -17.88
C LYS A 329 23.25 2.20 -18.89
N TYR A 330 22.06 1.78 -18.44
CA TYR A 330 21.04 1.26 -19.33
C TYR A 330 20.27 2.41 -20.00
N LEU A 331 20.30 2.43 -21.33
CA LEU A 331 19.46 3.31 -22.16
C LEU A 331 18.12 2.62 -22.43
N ILE A 332 17.01 3.35 -22.27
CA ILE A 332 15.67 2.94 -22.68
C ILE A 332 15.41 3.54 -24.08
N PRO A 333 15.54 2.77 -25.17
CA PRO A 333 15.51 3.30 -26.53
C PRO A 333 14.19 3.97 -26.90
N GLU A 334 13.07 3.51 -26.33
CA GLU A 334 11.71 3.97 -26.64
C GLU A 334 11.48 5.43 -26.22
N ILE A 335 12.18 5.89 -25.18
CA ILE A 335 12.09 7.27 -24.67
C ILE A 335 13.42 8.03 -24.79
N ASN A 336 14.48 7.37 -25.27
CA ASN A 336 15.83 7.92 -25.40
C ASN A 336 16.36 8.52 -24.08
N GLU A 337 16.09 7.85 -22.97
CA GLU A 337 16.55 8.24 -21.63
C GLU A 337 17.32 7.10 -20.96
N TYR A 338 18.33 7.45 -20.17
CA TYR A 338 19.01 6.49 -19.31
C TYR A 338 18.20 6.24 -18.05
N VAL A 339 18.25 5.02 -17.52
CA VAL A 339 17.62 4.68 -16.24
C VAL A 339 18.21 5.56 -15.13
N SER A 340 17.40 6.39 -14.48
CA SER A 340 17.81 7.15 -13.30
C SER A 340 17.41 6.41 -12.03
N MET A 341 18.39 5.98 -11.24
CA MET A 341 18.17 5.42 -9.90
C MET A 341 18.22 6.46 -8.78
N VAL A 342 18.26 7.75 -9.10
CA VAL A 342 18.10 8.81 -8.11
C VAL A 342 16.60 8.91 -7.80
N LEU A 343 16.14 8.09 -6.87
CA LEU A 343 14.78 8.21 -6.35
C LEU A 343 14.61 9.61 -5.72
N PRO A 344 13.51 10.33 -6.00
CA PRO A 344 13.21 11.56 -5.28
C PRO A 344 13.19 11.25 -3.77
N MET A 345 13.99 12.00 -3.01
CA MET A 345 14.06 11.90 -1.54
C MET A 345 12.72 12.23 -0.88
#